data_AF-A0A1C6VAA4-F1
#
_entry.id   AF-A0A1C6VAA4-F1
#
_cell.length_a   1.000
_cell.length_b   1.000
_cell.length_c   1.000
_cell.angle_alpha   90.00
_cell.angle_beta   90.00
_cell.angle_gamma   90.00
#
_symmetry.space_group_name_H-M   'P 1'
#
loop_
_entity.id
_entity.type
_entity.pdbx_description
1 polymer ?
#
loop_
_entity_poly.entity_id
_entity_poly.type
_entity_poly.pdbx_seq_one_letter_code
_entity_poly.pdbx_strand_id
1 'polypeptide(L)'
;MAAQAAGAFRRTPIERSDQRVAWERTDQAFFAAGACHILAWVCRGSYPGRRIEIAGVRPAGEWQIFHVYAVWDGWAFDHSGWNPEPQLLAVNTEFEGRPLESVRITDDLAGFCATHHSRMPSEYWRDPLPRARDYVSRHSPPWAAHPPSVPVQPAHLPLELREADGAALRGRQPEGIGHLPDLPPQGP
;
A
#
# COMPACT_ATOMS: atom_id res chain seq x y z
N MET A 1 12.63 -9.69 0.75
CA MET A 1 12.65 -11.16 0.89
C MET A 1 11.74 -11.74 -0.18
N ALA A 2 11.61 -13.07 -0.30
CA ALA A 2 10.61 -13.67 -1.18
C ALA A 2 9.28 -13.88 -0.42
N ALA A 3 8.16 -13.87 -1.13
CA ALA A 3 6.86 -14.24 -0.59
C ALA A 3 6.88 -15.68 -0.06
N GLN A 4 6.13 -15.93 1.02
CA GLN A 4 5.98 -17.26 1.61
C GLN A 4 4.50 -17.53 1.87
N ALA A 5 4.05 -18.77 1.76
CA ALA A 5 2.67 -19.13 2.06
C ALA A 5 2.38 -19.03 3.56
N ALA A 6 1.26 -18.39 3.93
CA ALA A 6 0.81 -18.32 5.32
C ALA A 6 0.52 -19.73 5.89
N GLY A 7 0.03 -20.63 5.02
CA GLY A 7 -0.21 -22.04 5.34
C GLY A 7 1.04 -22.79 5.82
N ALA A 8 2.25 -22.39 5.41
CA ALA A 8 3.50 -23.01 5.88
C ALA A 8 3.74 -22.81 7.39
N PHE A 9 3.06 -21.83 7.99
CA PHE A 9 3.13 -21.51 9.42
C PHE A 9 1.93 -22.03 10.21
N ARG A 10 1.05 -22.88 9.64
CA ARG A 10 -0.13 -23.43 10.32
C ARG A 10 0.17 -23.87 11.76
N ARG A 11 -0.61 -23.36 12.72
CA ARG A 11 -0.50 -23.70 14.13
C ARG A 11 -0.79 -25.18 14.37
N THR A 12 0.09 -25.84 15.11
CA THR A 12 -0.11 -27.16 15.72
C THR A 12 -1.30 -27.15 16.69
N PRO A 13 -1.83 -28.32 17.12
CA PRO A 13 -2.93 -28.36 18.09
C PRO A 13 -2.67 -27.56 19.38
N ILE A 14 -1.48 -27.67 19.96
CA ILE A 14 -1.12 -26.97 21.20
C ILE A 14 -1.07 -25.45 21.01
N GLU A 15 -0.55 -24.95 19.90
CA GLU A 15 -0.55 -23.52 19.57
C GLU A 15 -1.96 -22.98 19.22
N ARG A 16 -2.92 -23.85 18.93
CA ARG A 16 -4.33 -23.44 18.76
C ARG A 16 -5.04 -23.32 20.11
N SER A 17 -4.79 -24.25 21.04
CA SER A 17 -5.42 -24.26 22.37
C SER A 17 -4.76 -23.32 23.38
N ASP A 18 -3.44 -23.15 23.35
CA ASP A 18 -2.70 -22.34 24.31
C ASP A 18 -2.26 -21.00 23.67
N GLN A 19 -2.82 -19.90 24.19
CA GLN A 19 -2.52 -18.54 23.75
C GLN A 19 -1.09 -18.08 24.07
N ARG A 20 -0.51 -18.58 25.17
CA ARG A 20 0.86 -18.24 25.57
C ARG A 20 1.86 -18.94 24.67
N VAL A 21 1.66 -20.23 24.37
CA VAL A 21 2.49 -20.97 23.40
C VAL A 21 2.39 -20.33 22.01
N ALA A 22 1.19 -19.93 21.58
CA ALA A 22 1.01 -19.18 20.34
C ALA A 22 1.74 -17.82 20.35
N TRP A 23 1.76 -17.12 21.48
CA TRP A 23 2.44 -15.84 21.64
C TRP A 23 3.97 -15.96 21.60
N GLU A 24 4.53 -17.04 22.16
CA GLU A 24 5.98 -17.29 22.24
C GLU A 24 6.61 -17.72 20.89
N ARG A 25 5.80 -17.95 19.84
CA ARG A 25 6.26 -18.12 18.45
C ARG A 25 7.02 -16.90 17.93
N THR A 26 7.87 -17.08 16.92
CA THR A 26 8.54 -15.98 16.20
C THR A 26 7.52 -15.02 15.59
N ASP A 27 7.89 -13.74 15.39
CA ASP A 27 6.97 -12.73 14.87
C ASP A 27 6.37 -13.12 13.51
N GLN A 28 7.20 -13.60 12.60
CA GLN A 28 6.76 -14.11 11.29
C GLN A 28 5.71 -15.22 11.47
N ALA A 29 5.97 -16.22 12.31
CA ALA A 29 5.06 -17.32 12.54
C ALA A 29 3.78 -16.89 13.29
N PHE A 30 3.87 -15.93 14.21
CA PHE A 30 2.73 -15.36 14.94
C PHE A 30 1.80 -14.59 14.00
N PHE A 31 2.34 -13.73 13.15
CA PHE A 31 1.56 -12.97 12.18
C PHE A 31 1.05 -13.84 11.03
N ALA A 32 1.80 -14.83 10.54
CA ALA A 32 1.38 -15.71 9.46
C ALA A 32 0.12 -16.54 9.77
N ALA A 33 -0.03 -17.02 11.02
CA ALA A 33 -1.05 -18.01 11.37
C ALA A 33 -1.86 -17.69 12.65
N GLY A 34 -1.76 -16.46 13.17
CA GLY A 34 -2.43 -16.07 14.42
C GLY A 34 -2.87 -14.62 14.52
N ALA A 35 -2.25 -13.68 13.81
CA ALA A 35 -2.54 -12.24 13.92
C ALA A 35 -2.34 -11.44 12.60
N CYS A 36 -2.55 -12.08 11.45
CA CYS A 36 -2.35 -11.48 10.12
C CYS A 36 -3.20 -10.21 9.91
N HIS A 37 -4.45 -10.23 10.36
CA HIS A 37 -5.34 -9.06 10.35
C HIS A 37 -4.82 -7.94 11.24
N ILE A 38 -4.37 -8.22 12.47
CA ILE A 38 -3.75 -7.19 13.32
C ILE A 38 -2.58 -6.52 12.61
N LEU A 39 -1.72 -7.31 11.95
CA LEU A 39 -0.57 -6.79 11.21
C LEU A 39 -0.99 -5.92 10.02
N ALA A 40 -1.99 -6.35 9.24
CA ALA A 40 -2.48 -5.62 8.07
C ALA A 40 -3.07 -4.24 8.45
N TRP A 41 -3.94 -4.19 9.47
CA TRP A 41 -4.51 -2.93 9.96
C TRP A 41 -3.45 -2.00 10.58
N VAL A 42 -2.47 -2.56 11.30
CA VAL A 42 -1.34 -1.77 11.81
C VAL A 42 -0.46 -1.24 10.67
N CYS A 43 -0.20 -2.01 9.62
CA CYS A 43 0.51 -1.53 8.44
C CYS A 43 -0.21 -0.34 7.78
N ARG A 44 -1.53 -0.45 7.58
CA ARG A 44 -2.37 0.66 7.09
C ARG A 44 -2.28 1.89 8.00
N GLY A 45 -2.34 1.70 9.32
CA GLY A 45 -2.25 2.78 10.31
C GLY A 45 -0.87 3.46 10.39
N SER A 46 0.21 2.73 10.11
CA SER A 46 1.59 3.26 10.13
C SER A 46 1.90 4.23 8.99
N TYR A 47 1.09 4.26 7.92
CA TYR A 47 1.33 5.08 6.73
C TYR A 47 0.09 5.92 6.34
N PRO A 48 -0.39 6.85 7.19
CA PRO A 48 -1.65 7.57 6.98
C PRO A 48 -1.69 8.44 5.72
N GLY A 49 -0.53 8.81 5.16
CA GLY A 49 -0.42 9.51 3.87
C GLY A 49 -0.50 8.59 2.64
N ARG A 50 -0.72 7.28 2.81
CA ARG A 50 -0.85 6.30 1.73
C ARG A 50 -2.24 5.66 1.76
N ARG A 51 -2.84 5.48 0.59
CA ARG A 51 -4.08 4.70 0.43
C ARG A 51 -3.72 3.21 0.48
N ILE A 52 -3.57 2.69 1.69
CA ILE A 52 -3.34 1.26 1.94
C ILE A 52 -4.69 0.59 2.16
N GLU A 53 -5.03 -0.34 1.28
CA GLU A 53 -6.21 -1.20 1.37
C GLU A 53 -5.93 -2.42 2.26
N ILE A 54 -6.98 -3.14 2.63
CA ILE A 54 -6.87 -4.45 3.31
C ILE A 54 -7.50 -5.50 2.39
N ALA A 55 -6.85 -6.65 2.28
CA ALA A 55 -7.33 -7.77 1.48
C ALA A 55 -7.17 -9.08 2.23
N GLY A 56 -8.09 -10.01 1.98
CA GLY A 56 -8.04 -11.37 2.51
C GLY A 56 -7.88 -12.39 1.39
N VAL A 57 -7.19 -13.49 1.67
CA VAL A 57 -7.18 -14.68 0.81
C VAL A 57 -8.13 -15.72 1.40
N ARG A 58 -8.94 -16.32 0.54
CA ARG A 58 -9.82 -17.46 0.86
C ARG A 58 -9.78 -18.48 -0.29
N PRO A 59 -10.15 -19.75 -0.05
CA PRO A 59 -10.35 -20.68 -1.15
C PRO A 59 -11.53 -20.25 -2.03
N ALA A 60 -11.43 -20.45 -3.34
CA ALA A 60 -12.44 -19.96 -4.28
C ALA A 60 -13.84 -20.51 -3.95
N GLY A 61 -14.81 -19.62 -3.77
CA GLY A 61 -16.19 -19.96 -3.42
C GLY A 61 -16.44 -20.27 -1.93
N GLU A 62 -15.41 -20.29 -1.09
CA GLU A 62 -15.59 -20.31 0.37
C GLU A 62 -15.72 -18.90 0.92
N TRP A 63 -16.43 -18.74 2.03
CA TRP A 63 -16.59 -17.43 2.68
C TRP A 63 -15.45 -17.10 3.66
N GLN A 64 -14.84 -18.12 4.29
CA GLN A 64 -13.85 -17.91 5.35
C GLN A 64 -12.50 -17.46 4.80
N ILE A 65 -12.08 -16.28 5.21
CA ILE A 65 -10.73 -15.76 4.97
C ILE A 65 -9.75 -16.44 5.94
N PHE A 66 -8.65 -16.99 5.41
CA PHE A 66 -7.62 -17.67 6.21
C PHE A 66 -6.35 -16.81 6.41
N HIS A 67 -6.12 -15.84 5.53
CA HIS A 67 -4.97 -14.93 5.60
C HIS A 67 -5.39 -13.51 5.22
N VAL A 68 -4.79 -12.52 5.85
CA VAL A 68 -5.10 -11.10 5.64
C VAL A 68 -3.80 -10.31 5.50
N TYR A 69 -3.80 -9.38 4.56
CA TYR A 69 -2.64 -8.59 4.18
C TYR A 69 -3.05 -7.16 3.82
N ALA A 70 -2.10 -6.23 3.93
CA ALA A 70 -2.28 -4.85 3.50
C ALA A 70 -1.86 -4.69 2.03
N VAL A 71 -2.51 -3.81 1.27
CA VAL A 71 -2.26 -3.66 -0.17
C VAL A 71 -2.03 -2.20 -0.56
N TRP A 72 -1.03 -1.98 -1.40
CA TRP A 72 -0.69 -0.68 -1.98
C TRP A 72 -0.09 -0.86 -3.37
N ASP A 73 -0.70 -0.27 -4.39
CA ASP A 73 -0.15 -0.18 -5.77
C ASP A 73 0.42 -1.52 -6.33
N GLY A 74 -0.36 -2.59 -6.20
CA GLY A 74 0.03 -3.94 -6.63
C GLY A 74 1.04 -4.67 -5.72
N TRP A 75 1.48 -4.04 -4.63
CA TRP A 75 2.27 -4.66 -3.56
C TRP A 75 1.37 -5.08 -2.40
N ALA A 76 1.66 -6.25 -1.84
CA ALA A 76 1.11 -6.77 -0.61
C ALA A 76 2.13 -6.70 0.53
N PHE A 77 1.66 -6.43 1.75
CA PHE A 77 2.41 -6.55 2.99
C PHE A 77 1.77 -7.56 3.93
N ASP A 78 2.52 -8.59 4.28
CA ASP A 78 2.13 -9.62 5.24
C ASP A 78 3.31 -10.08 6.09
N HIS A 79 3.24 -11.30 6.66
CA HIS A 79 4.34 -11.89 7.43
C HIS A 79 5.65 -12.04 6.63
N SER A 80 5.63 -12.11 5.31
CA SER A 80 6.82 -12.18 4.45
C SER A 80 7.42 -10.79 4.13
N GLY A 81 6.78 -9.72 4.59
CA GLY A 81 7.13 -8.34 4.28
C GLY A 81 6.45 -7.85 2.99
N TRP A 82 7.02 -6.81 2.36
CA TRP A 82 6.51 -6.26 1.10
C TRP A 82 6.93 -7.13 -0.09
N ASN A 83 5.94 -7.66 -0.83
CA ASN A 83 6.10 -8.44 -2.05
C ASN A 83 5.01 -8.05 -3.06
N PRO A 84 5.18 -8.28 -4.39
CA PRO A 84 4.09 -8.10 -5.34
C PRO A 84 2.88 -8.99 -4.99
N GLU A 85 1.68 -8.45 -5.00
CA GLU A 85 0.43 -9.16 -4.67
C GLU A 85 0.26 -10.47 -5.48
N PRO A 86 0.57 -10.54 -6.79
CA PRO A 86 0.52 -11.79 -7.55
C PRO A 86 1.47 -12.88 -7.04
N GLN A 87 2.62 -12.52 -6.45
CA GLN A 87 3.56 -13.50 -5.88
C GLN A 87 3.02 -14.09 -4.57
N LEU A 88 2.41 -13.26 -3.71
CA LEU A 88 1.73 -13.72 -2.50
C LEU A 88 0.61 -14.71 -2.85
N LEU A 89 -0.22 -14.37 -3.85
CA LEU A 89 -1.32 -15.24 -4.28
C LEU A 89 -0.79 -16.55 -4.90
N ALA A 90 0.28 -16.50 -5.71
CA ALA A 90 0.88 -17.69 -6.30
C ALA A 90 1.40 -18.67 -5.24
N VAL A 91 2.24 -18.22 -4.29
CA VAL A 91 2.82 -19.13 -3.28
C VAL A 91 1.76 -19.73 -2.35
N ASN A 92 0.70 -18.98 -2.01
CA ASN A 92 -0.40 -19.53 -1.23
C ASN A 92 -1.25 -20.52 -2.05
N THR A 93 -1.50 -20.26 -3.34
CA THR A 93 -2.25 -21.18 -4.22
C THR A 93 -1.51 -22.49 -4.43
N GLU A 94 -0.19 -22.43 -4.64
CA GLU A 94 0.69 -23.60 -4.74
C GLU A 94 0.67 -24.42 -3.43
N PHE A 95 0.84 -23.76 -2.28
CA PHE A 95 0.84 -24.43 -0.97
C PHE A 95 -0.50 -25.08 -0.61
N GLU A 96 -1.63 -24.42 -0.93
CA GLU A 96 -2.96 -24.95 -0.64
C GLU A 96 -3.41 -26.03 -1.65
N GLY A 97 -2.74 -26.14 -2.80
CA GLY A 97 -3.04 -27.15 -3.84
C GLY A 97 -4.44 -26.99 -4.48
N ARG A 98 -5.06 -25.82 -4.34
CA ARG A 98 -6.43 -25.53 -4.77
C ARG A 98 -6.60 -24.06 -5.15
N PRO A 99 -7.55 -23.70 -6.04
CA PRO A 99 -7.79 -22.31 -6.42
C PRO A 99 -8.13 -21.42 -5.21
N LEU A 100 -7.48 -20.27 -5.14
CA LEU A 100 -7.73 -19.23 -4.14
C LEU A 100 -8.24 -17.96 -4.82
N GLU A 101 -8.95 -17.12 -4.07
CA GLU A 101 -9.37 -15.79 -4.49
C GLU A 101 -8.98 -14.74 -3.43
N SER A 102 -8.59 -13.55 -3.90
CA SER A 102 -8.39 -12.37 -3.06
C SER A 102 -9.66 -11.55 -2.99
N VAL A 103 -10.07 -11.14 -1.80
CA VAL A 103 -11.21 -10.25 -1.57
C VAL A 103 -10.76 -8.98 -0.86
N ARG A 104 -11.21 -7.81 -1.31
CA ARG A 104 -10.97 -6.55 -0.61
C ARG A 104 -11.89 -6.48 0.63
N ILE A 105 -11.32 -6.10 1.76
CA ILE A 105 -12.04 -5.97 3.03
C ILE A 105 -12.31 -4.49 3.28
N THR A 106 -13.59 -4.12 3.26
CA THR A 106 -14.06 -2.74 3.49
C THR A 106 -14.37 -2.45 4.96
N ASP A 107 -14.54 -3.49 5.78
CA ASP A 107 -14.85 -3.35 7.20
C ASP A 107 -13.70 -2.74 8.00
N ASP A 108 -14.01 -2.23 9.19
CA ASP A 108 -12.99 -1.95 10.19
C ASP A 108 -12.50 -3.24 10.87
N LEU A 109 -11.54 -3.11 11.78
CA LEU A 109 -10.93 -4.26 12.45
C LEU A 109 -11.95 -5.03 13.29
N ALA A 110 -12.90 -4.34 13.93
CA ALA A 110 -13.90 -4.94 14.79
C ALA A 110 -14.97 -5.68 13.96
N GLY A 111 -15.45 -5.06 12.87
CA GLY A 111 -16.33 -5.68 11.91
C GLY A 111 -15.72 -6.95 11.29
N PHE A 112 -14.46 -6.88 10.83
CA PHE A 112 -13.76 -8.06 10.33
C PHE A 112 -13.62 -9.16 11.39
N CYS A 113 -13.22 -8.81 12.62
CA CYS A 113 -13.06 -9.78 13.70
C CYS A 113 -14.37 -10.49 14.05
N ALA A 114 -15.47 -9.75 14.16
CA ALA A 114 -16.79 -10.29 14.41
C ALA A 114 -17.25 -11.22 13.28
N THR A 115 -17.12 -10.77 12.04
CA THR A 115 -17.49 -11.52 10.83
C THR A 115 -16.69 -12.82 10.71
N HIS A 116 -15.36 -12.77 10.69
CA HIS A 116 -14.51 -13.94 10.43
C HIS A 116 -14.04 -14.68 11.68
N HIS A 117 -14.72 -14.47 12.82
CA HIS A 117 -14.39 -15.06 14.13
C HIS A 117 -12.90 -14.95 14.52
N SER A 118 -12.30 -13.82 14.17
CA SER A 118 -10.89 -13.51 14.44
C SER A 118 -10.76 -12.72 15.75
N ARG A 119 -9.64 -12.87 16.45
CA ARG A 119 -9.42 -12.24 17.76
C ARG A 119 -9.18 -10.73 17.64
N MET A 120 -9.87 -9.94 18.44
CA MET A 120 -9.52 -8.55 18.71
C MET A 120 -8.21 -8.44 19.51
N PRO A 121 -7.50 -7.30 19.48
CA PRO A 121 -6.25 -7.11 20.23
C PRO A 121 -6.34 -7.47 21.72
N SER A 122 -7.49 -7.19 22.35
CA SER A 122 -7.79 -7.48 23.76
C SER A 122 -7.96 -8.97 24.09
N GLU A 123 -8.11 -9.83 23.07
CA GLU A 123 -8.33 -11.27 23.23
C GLU A 123 -7.04 -12.09 23.07
N TYR A 124 -5.89 -11.44 22.88
CA TYR A 124 -4.57 -12.06 22.88
C TYR A 124 -3.98 -12.13 24.29
N TRP A 125 -3.05 -13.06 24.51
CA TRP A 125 -2.28 -13.21 25.76
C TRP A 125 -1.60 -11.92 26.24
N ARG A 126 -1.18 -11.06 25.30
CA ARG A 126 -0.64 -9.71 25.51
C ARG A 126 -1.03 -8.83 24.32
N ASP A 127 -0.95 -7.51 24.47
CA ASP A 127 -1.25 -6.56 23.39
C ASP A 127 -0.36 -6.82 22.15
N PRO A 128 -0.93 -7.22 21.00
CA PRO A 128 -0.18 -7.47 19.77
C PRO A 128 0.21 -6.18 19.03
N LEU A 129 -0.35 -5.01 19.36
CA LEU A 129 -0.17 -3.79 18.59
C LEU A 129 1.28 -3.22 18.64
N PRO A 130 1.99 -3.18 19.79
CA PRO A 130 3.41 -2.79 19.82
C PRO A 130 4.26 -3.73 18.98
N ARG A 131 4.00 -5.05 19.08
CA ARG A 131 4.70 -6.10 18.33
C ARG A 131 4.50 -5.94 16.82
N ALA A 132 3.26 -5.63 16.38
CA ALA A 132 2.95 -5.40 14.98
C ALA A 132 3.57 -4.10 14.44
N ARG A 133 3.60 -3.02 15.23
CA ARG A 133 4.25 -1.75 14.84
C ARG A 133 5.75 -1.94 14.64
N ASP A 134 6.41 -2.62 15.58
CA ASP A 134 7.82 -2.97 15.48
C ASP A 134 8.10 -3.87 14.25
N TYR A 135 7.24 -4.86 13.97
CA TYR A 135 7.34 -5.68 12.76
C TYR A 135 7.27 -4.85 11.48
N VAL A 136 6.26 -3.97 11.36
CA VAL A 136 6.12 -3.06 10.20
C VAL A 136 7.36 -2.18 10.03
N SER A 137 7.94 -1.64 11.12
CA SER A 137 9.14 -0.79 11.03
C SER A 137 10.40 -1.50 10.53
N ARG A 138 10.47 -2.84 10.66
CA ARG A 138 11.60 -3.66 10.18
C ARG A 138 11.55 -3.93 8.67
N HIS A 139 10.47 -3.58 7.98
CA HIS A 139 10.28 -3.85 6.56
C HIS A 139 10.14 -2.56 5.74
N SER A 140 11.20 -2.23 4.98
CA SER A 140 11.18 -1.09 4.04
C SER A 140 10.03 -1.22 3.03
N PRO A 141 9.13 -0.22 2.91
CA PRO A 141 8.07 -0.25 1.92
C PRO A 141 8.59 0.06 0.51
N PRO A 142 7.90 -0.37 -0.56
CA PRO A 142 8.37 -0.22 -1.94
C PRO A 142 8.60 1.25 -2.34
N TRP A 143 7.80 2.18 -1.82
CA TRP A 143 7.99 3.62 -2.05
C TRP A 143 9.16 4.25 -1.28
N ALA A 144 9.88 3.53 -0.40
CA ALA A 144 11.06 4.06 0.27
C ALA A 144 12.27 4.19 -0.68
N ALA A 145 12.30 3.39 -1.76
CA ALA A 145 13.34 3.50 -2.80
C ALA A 145 13.16 4.74 -3.70
N HIS A 146 11.95 5.30 -3.74
CA HIS A 146 11.59 6.50 -4.50
C HIS A 146 10.83 7.47 -3.59
N PRO A 147 11.52 8.22 -2.70
CA PRO A 147 10.88 9.30 -1.96
C PRO A 147 10.22 10.26 -2.95
N PRO A 148 9.04 10.84 -2.63
CA PRO A 148 8.41 11.82 -3.50
C PRO A 148 9.39 12.96 -3.75
N SER A 149 9.66 13.26 -5.02
CA SER A 149 10.54 14.34 -5.43
C SER A 149 10.11 15.63 -4.73
N VAL A 150 10.91 16.14 -3.81
CA VAL A 150 10.72 17.50 -3.32
C VAL A 150 10.80 18.39 -4.57
N PRO A 151 9.78 19.22 -4.87
CA PRO A 151 9.88 20.13 -5.99
C PRO A 151 11.06 21.07 -5.73
N VAL A 152 12.15 20.86 -6.47
CA VAL A 152 13.28 21.77 -6.51
C VAL A 152 12.72 23.10 -6.98
N GLN A 153 12.64 24.07 -6.07
CA GLN A 153 12.39 25.45 -6.47
C GLN A 153 13.49 25.82 -7.47
N PRO A 154 13.14 26.31 -8.68
CA PRO A 154 14.16 26.72 -9.63
C PRO A 154 15.04 27.76 -8.95
N ALA A 155 16.35 27.52 -8.94
CA ALA A 155 17.29 28.47 -8.38
C ALA A 155 17.09 29.81 -9.08
N HIS A 156 16.81 30.86 -8.30
CA HIS A 156 16.80 32.23 -8.82
C HIS A 156 18.22 32.56 -9.29
N LEU A 157 18.45 32.43 -10.59
CA LEU A 157 19.65 32.92 -11.26
C LEU A 157 19.78 34.42 -10.97
N PRO A 158 20.93 34.91 -10.46
CA PRO A 158 21.18 36.34 -10.33
C PRO A 158 21.07 37.02 -11.69
N LEU A 159 20.29 38.11 -11.73
CA LEU A 159 20.05 38.88 -12.95
C LEU A 159 21.19 39.88 -13.18
N GLU A 160 22.36 39.40 -13.62
CA GLU A 160 23.44 40.28 -14.08
C GLU A 160 23.90 39.95 -15.50
N LEU A 161 24.36 40.99 -16.20
CA LEU A 161 24.88 41.00 -17.58
C LEU A 161 23.87 40.67 -18.69
N ARG A 162 23.02 41.68 -18.98
CA ARG A 162 22.71 42.03 -20.37
C ARG A 162 23.31 43.40 -20.68
N GLU A 163 24.42 43.38 -21.42
CA GLU A 163 24.97 44.57 -22.07
C GLU A 163 23.92 45.13 -23.03
N ALA A 164 23.75 46.46 -23.01
CA ALA A 164 22.86 47.17 -23.92
C ALA A 164 23.71 48.15 -24.74
N ASP A 165 23.95 47.80 -26.00
CA ASP A 165 24.62 48.66 -26.97
C ASP A 165 23.85 48.61 -28.30
N GLY A 166 23.90 49.70 -29.07
CA GLY A 166 23.46 49.71 -30.47
C GLY A 166 22.01 50.14 -30.78
N ALA A 167 21.86 51.45 -31.02
CA ALA A 167 21.07 52.04 -32.11
C ALA A 167 19.52 51.95 -32.13
N ALA A 168 18.89 53.12 -31.94
CA ALA A 168 17.56 53.43 -32.47
C ALA A 168 17.57 54.81 -33.16
N LEU A 169 17.50 54.83 -34.50
CA LEU A 169 17.17 56.04 -35.27
C LEU A 169 16.06 55.74 -36.30
N ARG A 170 15.20 56.74 -36.48
CA ARG A 170 13.82 56.62 -37.00
C ARG A 170 13.76 56.46 -38.53
N GLY A 171 12.76 55.74 -39.03
CA GLY A 171 12.46 55.71 -40.46
C GLY A 171 11.12 55.08 -40.88
N ARG A 172 10.10 55.93 -41.07
CA ARG A 172 8.97 55.81 -42.02
C ARG A 172 7.95 54.65 -41.92
N GLN A 173 6.69 55.05 -41.68
CA GLN A 173 5.44 54.49 -42.24
C GLN A 173 5.44 54.57 -43.80
N PRO A 174 4.52 53.94 -44.60
CA PRO A 174 3.09 53.78 -44.29
C PRO A 174 2.25 52.63 -44.97
N GLU A 175 0.94 52.61 -44.66
CA GLU A 175 -0.26 52.06 -45.38
C GLU A 175 -0.55 50.53 -45.53
N GLY A 176 -1.85 50.20 -45.62
CA GLY A 176 -2.42 48.87 -45.98
C GLY A 176 -3.20 48.17 -44.84
N ILE A 177 -4.41 48.59 -44.46
CA ILE A 177 -5.73 48.15 -45.00
C ILE A 177 -5.95 46.62 -44.95
N GLY A 178 -6.93 46.13 -44.17
CA GLY A 178 -7.49 44.77 -44.40
C GLY A 178 -8.21 44.04 -43.24
N HIS A 179 -9.50 44.35 -43.03
CA HIS A 179 -10.59 43.38 -42.76
C HIS A 179 -10.54 42.37 -41.58
N LEU A 180 -11.31 42.65 -40.52
CA LEU A 180 -12.12 41.66 -39.77
C LEU A 180 -13.51 41.51 -40.47
N PRO A 181 -14.39 40.55 -40.12
CA PRO A 181 -14.33 39.51 -39.08
C PRO A 181 -14.41 38.08 -39.74
N ASP A 182 -15.01 36.98 -39.26
CA ASP A 182 -15.84 36.67 -38.07
C ASP A 182 -15.84 35.15 -37.73
N LEU A 183 -16.55 34.76 -36.66
CA LEU A 183 -16.82 33.37 -36.23
C LEU A 183 -18.32 33.01 -36.38
N PRO A 184 -18.69 31.81 -36.85
CA PRO A 184 -20.00 31.23 -36.61
C PRO A 184 -20.04 30.37 -35.32
N PRO A 185 -21.19 30.31 -34.61
CA PRO A 185 -21.31 29.69 -33.28
C PRO A 185 -21.52 28.16 -33.30
N GLN A 186 -21.39 27.54 -32.11
CA GLN A 186 -21.65 26.11 -31.87
C GLN A 186 -23.13 25.80 -31.58
N GLY A 187 -23.52 24.57 -31.90
CA GLY A 187 -24.77 23.91 -31.49
C GLY A 187 -25.21 22.84 -32.49
N PRO A 188 -26.13 21.93 -32.12
CA PRO A 188 -26.74 21.74 -30.80
C PRO A 188 -25.91 20.86 -29.85
#